data_AF-A0AAN8FEL6-F1
#
_entry.id   AF-A0AAN8FEL6-F1
#
_cell.length_a   1.000
_cell.length_b   1.000
_cell.length_c   1.000
_cell.angle_alpha   90.00
_cell.angle_beta   90.00
_cell.angle_gamma   90.00
#
_symmetry.space_group_name_H-M   'P 1'
#
loop_
_entity.id
_entity.type
_entity.pdbx_description
1 polymer ?
#
loop_
_entity_poly.entity_id
_entity_poly.type
_entity_poly.pdbx_seq_one_letter_code
_entity_poly.pdbx_strand_id
1 'polypeptide(L)'
;VPVMKLVEVISTPETSDETHQKLVDFCKSLGKQSVSCKDTPGFIVNRLLVPYLLDSIRMLERGDATKEDIDAALCYGTSCPMGPLALCDFVGLDTLANVMTGFVNGYETCVGGRRHP
;
A
#
# COMPACT_ATOMS: atom_id res chain seq x y z
N VAL A 1 9.08 11.48 -18.25
CA VAL A 1 8.14 10.39 -18.59
C VAL A 1 7.62 9.80 -17.28
N PRO A 2 6.30 9.65 -17.06
CA PRO A 2 5.79 9.05 -15.82
C PRO A 2 6.18 7.57 -15.74
N VAL A 3 6.96 7.20 -14.72
CA VAL A 3 7.62 5.89 -14.58
C VAL A 3 6.64 4.78 -14.15
N MET A 4 5.66 5.11 -13.29
CA MET A 4 4.77 4.12 -12.68
C MET A 4 3.68 3.65 -13.66
N LYS A 5 3.61 2.33 -13.88
CA LYS A 5 2.63 1.70 -14.77
C LYS A 5 1.32 1.34 -14.08
N LEU A 6 1.35 1.07 -12.77
CA LEU A 6 0.21 0.56 -12.01
C LEU A 6 -0.81 1.65 -11.69
N VAL A 7 -2.10 1.30 -11.76
CA VAL A 7 -3.24 2.07 -11.24
C VAL A 7 -4.18 1.12 -10.50
N GLU A 8 -4.64 1.48 -9.30
CA GLU A 8 -5.69 0.76 -8.59
C GLU A 8 -7.04 1.42 -8.89
N VAL A 9 -7.97 0.67 -9.48
CA VAL A 9 -9.36 1.11 -9.74
C VAL A 9 -10.23 0.62 -8.59
N ILE A 10 -10.79 1.56 -7.84
CA ILE A 10 -11.50 1.29 -6.59
C ILE A 10 -13.01 1.37 -6.82
N SER A 11 -13.73 0.35 -6.37
CA SER A 11 -15.20 0.32 -6.41
C SER A 11 -15.78 0.41 -5.00
N THR A 12 -16.72 1.33 -4.81
CA THR A 12 -17.63 1.34 -3.65
C THR A 12 -18.84 0.45 -3.95
N PRO A 13 -19.67 0.10 -2.94
CA PRO A 13 -20.93 -0.62 -3.19
C PRO A 13 -21.91 0.10 -4.13
N GLU A 14 -21.77 1.42 -4.29
CA GLU A 14 -22.60 2.24 -5.18
C GLU A 14 -22.02 2.37 -6.59
N THR A 15 -20.78 1.92 -6.80
CA THR A 15 -20.12 1.98 -8.11
C THR A 15 -20.71 0.92 -9.03
N SER A 16 -21.31 1.31 -10.15
CA SER A 16 -21.83 0.37 -11.13
C SER A 16 -20.71 -0.34 -11.91
N ASP A 17 -20.98 -1.58 -12.34
CA ASP A 17 -20.06 -2.36 -13.18
C ASP A 17 -19.71 -1.62 -14.48
N GLU A 18 -20.67 -0.88 -15.05
CA GLU A 18 -20.45 -0.06 -16.24
C GLU A 18 -19.42 1.05 -15.99
N THR A 19 -19.53 1.75 -14.86
CA THR A 19 -18.60 2.81 -14.47
C THR A 19 -17.21 2.23 -14.22
N HIS A 20 -17.15 1.09 -13.52
CA HIS A 20 -15.90 0.39 -13.25
C HIS A 20 -15.19 -0.02 -14.53
N GLN A 21 -15.92 -0.62 -15.48
CA GLN A 21 -15.35 -1.05 -16.76
C GLN A 21 -14.85 0.15 -17.58
N LYS A 22 -15.60 1.26 -17.61
CA LYS A 22 -15.16 2.51 -18.26
C LYS A 22 -13.84 3.03 -17.67
N LEU A 23 -13.66 2.96 -16.36
CA LEU A 23 -12.41 3.38 -15.70
C LEU A 23 -11.24 2.46 -16.04
N VAL A 24 -11.48 1.14 -16.08
CA VAL A 24 -10.47 0.15 -16.51
C VAL A 24 -10.04 0.40 -17.95
N ASP A 25 -10.99 0.61 -18.86
CA ASP A 25 -10.71 0.88 -20.27
C ASP A 25 -9.99 2.21 -20.46
N PHE A 26 -10.36 3.22 -19.67
CA PHE A 26 -9.65 4.50 -19.63
C PHE A 26 -8.19 4.32 -19.20
N CYS A 27 -7.92 3.57 -18.12
CA CYS A 27 -6.54 3.28 -17.67
C CYS A 27 -5.74 2.57 -18.76
N LYS A 28 -6.36 1.60 -19.43
CA LYS A 28 -5.75 0.88 -20.56
C LYS A 28 -5.44 1.82 -21.73
N SER A 29 -6.32 2.77 -22.05
CA SER A 29 -6.10 3.76 -23.11
C SER A 29 -4.87 4.65 -22.84
N LEU A 30 -4.52 4.85 -21.56
CA LEU A 30 -3.34 5.59 -21.11
C LEU A 30 -2.06 4.73 -21.04
N GLY A 31 -2.12 3.46 -21.45
CA GLY A 31 -1.01 2.50 -21.33
C GLY A 31 -0.71 2.10 -19.89
N LYS A 32 -1.65 2.29 -18.97
CA LYS A 32 -1.52 1.87 -17.56
C LYS A 32 -1.98 0.44 -17.37
N GLN A 33 -1.44 -0.20 -16.35
CA GLN A 33 -1.84 -1.51 -15.87
C GLN A 33 -2.79 -1.31 -14.69
N SER A 34 -4.08 -1.52 -14.92
CA SER A 34 -5.10 -1.37 -13.87
C SER A 34 -5.31 -2.67 -13.10
N VAL A 35 -5.40 -2.57 -11.78
CA VAL A 35 -5.90 -3.64 -10.90
C VAL A 35 -7.17 -3.17 -10.21
N SER A 36 -8.12 -4.07 -9.94
CA SER A 36 -9.39 -3.70 -9.29
C SER A 36 -9.36 -4.03 -7.80
N CYS A 37 -9.86 -3.14 -6.95
CA CYS A 37 -9.96 -3.33 -5.50
C CYS A 37 -11.28 -2.76 -4.97
N LYS A 38 -11.74 -3.28 -3.83
CA LYS A 38 -12.86 -2.68 -3.10
C LYS A 38 -12.38 -1.49 -2.28
N ASP A 39 -13.30 -0.57 -1.98
CA ASP A 39 -13.04 0.55 -1.08
C ASP A 39 -12.75 0.04 0.35
N THR A 40 -11.46 -0.10 0.64
CA THR A 40 -10.92 -0.57 1.92
C THR A 40 -9.70 0.27 2.27
N PRO A 41 -9.43 0.53 3.57
CA PRO A 41 -8.33 1.39 3.98
C PRO A 41 -6.98 0.96 3.39
N GLY A 42 -6.41 1.74 2.47
CA GLY A 42 -5.11 1.45 1.85
C GLY A 42 -5.12 0.52 0.63
N PHE A 43 -6.30 0.13 0.12
CA PHE A 43 -6.46 -0.64 -1.11
C PHE A 43 -5.61 -1.93 -1.13
N ILE A 44 -4.80 -2.18 -2.17
CA ILE A 44 -3.95 -3.37 -2.23
C ILE A 44 -2.53 -3.01 -1.81
N VAL A 45 -1.90 -2.06 -2.51
CA VAL A 45 -0.46 -1.78 -2.35
C VAL A 45 -0.18 -1.25 -0.96
N ASN A 46 -0.80 -0.15 -0.55
CA ASN A 46 -0.49 0.48 0.75
C ASN A 46 -0.93 -0.39 1.93
N ARG A 47 -2.01 -1.13 1.76
CA ARG A 47 -2.52 -2.08 2.75
C ARG A 47 -1.51 -3.15 3.12
N LEU A 48 -0.74 -3.64 2.15
CA LEU A 48 0.29 -4.67 2.37
C LEU A 48 1.67 -4.05 2.64
N LEU A 49 2.00 -2.98 1.92
CA LEU A 49 3.31 -2.35 1.97
C LEU A 49 3.56 -1.67 3.32
N VAL A 50 2.61 -0.88 3.82
CA VAL A 50 2.83 -0.10 5.04
C VAL A 50 3.06 -1.01 6.26
N PRO A 51 2.27 -2.07 6.53
CA PRO A 51 2.56 -2.99 7.63
C PRO A 51 3.92 -3.68 7.50
N TYR A 52 4.30 -4.09 6.29
CA TYR A 52 5.62 -4.67 6.02
C TYR A 52 6.77 -3.72 6.37
N LEU A 53 6.63 -2.44 6.01
CA LEU A 53 7.60 -1.40 6.35
C LEU A 53 7.67 -1.18 7.87
N LEU A 54 6.53 -1.20 8.56
CA LEU A 54 6.49 -1.08 10.02
C LEU A 54 7.13 -2.27 10.73
N ASP A 55 6.94 -3.49 10.23
CA ASP A 55 7.59 -4.67 10.80
C ASP A 55 9.11 -4.63 10.60
N SER A 56 9.58 -4.06 9.49
CA SER A 56 11.00 -3.82 9.24
C SER A 56 11.58 -2.79 10.24
N ILE A 57 10.85 -1.72 10.53
CA ILE A 57 11.22 -0.73 11.56
C ILE A 57 11.25 -1.40 12.94
N ARG A 58 10.25 -2.19 13.29
CA ARG A 58 10.19 -2.91 14.58
C ARG A 58 11.34 -3.91 14.75
N MET A 59 11.77 -4.56 13.67
CA MET A 59 12.93 -5.45 13.68
C MET A 59 14.21 -4.69 14.01
N LEU A 60 14.38 -3.50 13.42
CA LEU A 60 15.48 -2.60 13.74
C LEU A 60 15.41 -2.11 15.19
N GLU A 61 14.23 -1.70 15.66
CA GLU A 61 14.01 -1.20 17.03
C GLU A 61 14.33 -2.24 18.11
N ARG A 62 14.04 -3.53 17.85
CA ARG A 62 14.41 -4.63 18.76
C ARG A 62 15.90 -4.98 18.73
N GLY A 63 16.63 -4.46 17.74
CA GLY A 63 18.04 -4.77 17.53
C GLY A 63 18.28 -6.19 16.99
N ASP A 64 17.29 -6.77 16.30
CA ASP A 64 17.39 -8.13 15.75
C ASP A 64 18.44 -8.20 14.62
N ALA A 65 18.62 -7.10 13.88
CA ALA A 65 19.59 -6.94 12.79
C ALA A 65 19.92 -5.46 12.55
N THR A 66 21.01 -5.18 11.80
CA THR A 66 21.38 -3.83 11.39
C THR A 66 20.47 -3.31 10.27
N LYS A 67 20.41 -1.97 10.10
CA LYS A 67 19.64 -1.36 8.99
C LYS A 67 20.10 -1.89 7.64
N GLU A 68 21.42 -1.98 7.46
CA GLU A 68 22.06 -2.41 6.23
C GLU A 68 21.74 -3.89 5.92
N ASP A 69 21.78 -4.76 6.93
CA ASP A 69 21.47 -6.18 6.75
C ASP A 69 19.98 -6.42 6.46
N ILE A 70 19.08 -5.67 7.11
CA ILE A 70 17.62 -5.75 6.85
C ILE A 70 17.34 -5.36 5.38
N ASP A 71 17.89 -4.23 4.93
CA ASP A 71 17.71 -3.76 3.56
C ASP A 71 18.34 -4.72 2.54
N ALA A 72 19.56 -5.19 2.79
CA ALA A 72 20.25 -6.13 1.91
C ALA A 72 19.50 -7.47 1.81
N ALA A 73 19.07 -8.03 2.94
CA ALA A 73 18.35 -9.29 2.99
C ALA A 73 17.06 -9.24 2.15
N LEU A 74 16.31 -8.13 2.23
CA LEU A 74 15.06 -7.99 1.50
C LEU A 74 15.28 -7.64 0.02
N CYS A 75 16.30 -6.84 -0.31
CA CYS A 75 16.70 -6.63 -1.71
C CYS A 75 17.06 -7.96 -2.39
N TYR A 76 18.01 -8.72 -1.81
CA TYR A 76 18.50 -9.95 -2.42
C TYR A 76 17.50 -11.11 -2.32
N GLY A 77 16.74 -11.19 -1.23
CA GLY A 77 15.79 -12.28 -1.00
C GLY A 77 14.48 -12.12 -1.78
N THR A 78 14.00 -10.89 -2.00
CA THR A 78 12.71 -10.64 -2.67
C THR A 78 12.84 -10.07 -4.08
N SER A 79 14.08 -9.80 -4.53
CA SER A 79 14.35 -9.09 -5.78
C SER A 79 13.72 -7.68 -5.85
N CYS A 80 13.36 -7.12 -4.69
CA CYS A 80 12.93 -5.73 -4.61
C CYS A 80 14.12 -4.80 -4.92
N PRO A 81 13.90 -3.72 -5.69
CA PRO A 81 14.97 -2.80 -6.09
C PRO A 81 15.49 -1.92 -4.94
N MET A 82 14.78 -1.90 -3.81
CA MET A 82 15.08 -1.07 -2.65
C MET A 82 14.64 -1.79 -1.38
N GLY A 83 15.48 -1.71 -0.34
CA GLY A 83 15.19 -2.29 0.96
C GLY A 83 14.06 -1.52 1.66
N PRO A 84 13.34 -2.14 2.60
CA PRO A 84 12.21 -1.49 3.26
C PRO A 84 12.60 -0.20 4.00
N LEU A 85 13.75 -0.15 4.69
CA LEU A 85 14.13 1.01 5.49
C LEU A 85 14.59 2.16 4.60
N ALA A 86 15.36 1.85 3.54
CA ALA A 86 15.63 2.81 2.47
C ALA A 86 14.34 3.30 1.79
N LEU A 87 13.36 2.42 1.59
CA LEU A 87 12.06 2.79 1.01
C LEU A 87 11.25 3.69 1.94
N CYS A 88 11.30 3.46 3.26
CA CYS A 88 10.71 4.36 4.25
C CYS A 88 11.28 5.78 4.14
N ASP A 89 12.60 5.90 4.02
CA ASP A 89 13.28 7.18 3.85
C ASP A 89 12.91 7.85 2.51
N PHE A 90 12.75 7.05 1.44
CA PHE A 90 12.37 7.56 0.11
C PHE A 90 10.91 8.05 0.05
N VAL A 91 9.98 7.32 0.66
CA VAL A 91 8.55 7.68 0.71
C VAL A 91 8.31 8.85 1.67
N GLY A 92 9.06 8.91 2.77
CA GLY A 92 8.88 9.86 3.86
C GLY A 92 8.18 9.21 5.05
N LEU A 93 8.82 9.34 6.23
CA LEU A 93 8.30 8.79 7.49
C LEU A 93 6.99 9.45 7.93
N ASP A 94 6.81 10.72 7.59
CA ASP A 94 5.57 11.49 7.80
C ASP A 94 4.40 10.91 7.00
N THR A 95 4.64 10.55 5.74
CA THR A 95 3.64 9.90 4.88
C THR A 95 3.26 8.53 5.44
N LEU A 96 4.25 7.75 5.89
CA LEU A 96 3.97 6.46 6.53
C LEU A 96 3.16 6.60 7.82
N ALA A 97 3.51 7.56 8.67
CA ALA A 97 2.76 7.85 9.90
C ALA A 97 1.33 8.29 9.61
N ASN A 98 1.12 9.13 8.59
CA ASN A 98 -0.20 9.58 8.17
C ASN A 98 -1.06 8.42 7.65
N VAL A 99 -0.52 7.55 6.79
CA VAL A 99 -1.24 6.37 6.29
C VAL A 99 -1.57 5.41 7.43
N MET A 100 -0.65 5.20 8.37
CA MET A 100 -0.90 4.36 9.54
C MET A 100 -2.01 4.93 10.43
N THR A 101 -2.01 6.23 10.68
CA THR A 101 -3.08 6.91 11.42
C THR A 101 -4.43 6.73 10.72
N GLY A 102 -4.44 6.87 9.39
CA GLY A 102 -5.61 6.59 8.56
C GLY A 102 -6.11 5.14 8.72
N PHE A 103 -5.21 4.17 8.82
CA PHE A 103 -5.59 2.78 9.06
C PHE A 103 -6.22 2.59 10.43
N VAL A 104 -5.61 3.10 11.50
CA VAL A 104 -6.14 3.00 12.87
C VAL A 104 -7.56 3.59 12.93
N ASN A 105 -7.74 4.80 12.41
CA ASN A 105 -9.06 5.47 12.38
C ASN A 105 -10.06 4.70 11.51
N GLY A 106 -9.62 4.14 10.39
CA GLY A 106 -10.42 3.28 9.52
C GLY A 106 -10.87 2.00 10.22
N TYR A 107 -10.01 1.40 11.04
CA TYR A 107 -10.39 0.22 11.82
C TYR A 107 -11.32 0.56 12.98
N GLU A 108 -11.11 1.68 13.67
CA GLU A 108 -12.03 2.13 14.73
C GLU A 108 -13.44 2.40 14.18
N THR A 109 -13.54 2.96 12.98
CA THR A 109 -14.84 3.14 12.30
C THR A 109 -15.46 1.81 11.84
N CYS A 110 -14.65 0.86 11.35
CA CYS A 110 -15.13 -0.48 10.99
C CYS A 110 -15.53 -1.37 12.19
N VAL A 111 -14.87 -1.23 13.35
CA VAL A 111 -15.09 -2.08 14.53
C VAL A 111 -16.05 -1.42 15.53
N GLY A 112 -16.05 -0.10 15.66
CA GLY A 112 -16.93 0.67 16.55
C GLY A 112 -18.33 0.92 15.99
N GLY A 113 -18.52 0.81 14.68
CA GLY A 113 -19.81 0.89 14.02
C GLY A 113 -20.19 -0.44 13.39
N ARG A 114 -21.20 -1.14 13.94
CA ARG A 114 -21.83 -2.29 13.27
C ARG A 114 -22.14 -1.96 11.80
N ARG A 115 -21.34 -2.47 10.87
CA ARG A 115 -21.75 -2.98 9.55
C ARG A 115 -20.78 -4.07 9.10
N HIS A 116 -20.81 -5.20 9.79
CA HIS A 116 -20.75 -6.47 9.06
C HIS A 116 -22.09 -6.63 8.33
N PRO A 117 -22.13 -7.21 7.11
CA PRO A 117 -23.36 -7.81 6.63
C PRO A 117 -23.85 -8.90 7.60
#